data_AF-A0A7D5MMQ4-F1
#
_entry.id   AF-A0A7D5MMQ4-F1
#
_cell.length_a   1.000
_cell.length_b   1.000
_cell.length_c   1.000
_cell.angle_alpha   90.00
_cell.angle_beta   90.00
_cell.angle_gamma   90.00
#
_symmetry.space_group_name_H-M   'P 1'
#
loop_
_entity.id
_entity.type
_entity.pdbx_description
1 polymer ?
#
loop_
_entity_poly.entity_id
_entity_poly.type
_entity_poly.pdbx_seq_one_letter_code
_entity_poly.pdbx_strand_id
1 'polypeptide(L)' 'MRKLFRKGERVRSKIDGKVMEVLKYLKSNLVEVRWFDLQAKEVRTNKIKEDKLSKAA' A
#
# COMPACT_ATOMS: atom_id res chain seq x y z
N MET A 1 11.95 14.55 -0.16
CA MET A 1 11.34 13.34 0.45
C MET A 1 11.61 12.17 -0.49
N ARG A 2 12.42 11.20 -0.07
CA ARG A 2 12.75 10.02 -0.88
C ARG A 2 11.53 9.09 -0.85
N LYS A 3 10.98 8.74 -2.01
CA LYS A 3 9.86 7.79 -2.12
C LYS A 3 10.44 6.37 -2.13
N LEU A 4 10.03 5.51 -1.21
CA LEU A 4 10.49 4.12 -1.15
C LEU A 4 9.80 3.21 -2.18
N PHE A 5 8.61 3.60 -2.61
CA PHE A 5 7.75 2.88 -3.56
C PHE A 5 7.33 3.81 -4.71
N ARG A 6 6.99 3.22 -5.85
CA ARG A 6 6.45 3.90 -7.03
C ARG A 6 4.94 3.64 -7.14
N LYS A 7 4.23 4.52 -7.85
CA LYS A 7 2.83 4.27 -8.21
C LYS A 7 2.77 3.00 -9.08
N GLY A 8 1.80 2.12 -8.79
CA GLY A 8 1.65 0.80 -9.42
C GLY A 8 2.55 -0.28 -8.82
N GLU A 9 3.47 0.06 -7.89
CA GLU A 9 4.31 -0.94 -7.25
C GLU A 9 3.50 -1.80 -6.28
N ARG A 10 3.77 -3.11 -6.27
CA ARG A 10 3.20 -4.05 -5.31
C ARG A 10 3.98 -4.00 -4.01
N VAL A 11 3.25 -3.76 -2.92
CA VAL A 11 3.79 -3.68 -1.57
C VAL A 11 3.06 -4.65 -0.68
N ARG A 12 3.75 -5.16 0.34
CA ARG A 12 3.17 -5.98 1.39
C ARG A 12 3.05 -5.17 2.67
N SER A 13 1.87 -5.18 3.25
CA SER A 13 1.64 -4.63 4.58
C SER A 13 2.30 -5.53 5.64
N LYS A 14 3.09 -4.91 6.53
CA LYS A 14 3.74 -5.60 7.66
C LYS A 14 2.78 -5.92 8.79
N ILE A 15 1.57 -5.34 8.78
CA ILE A 15 0.58 -5.49 9.86
C ILE A 15 -0.21 -6.78 9.67
N ASP A 16 -0.71 -6.99 8.45
CA ASP A 16 -1.66 -8.07 8.11
C ASP A 16 -1.16 -8.98 6.99
N GLY A 17 0.05 -8.74 6.47
CA GLY A 17 0.66 -9.56 5.41
C GLY A 17 0.02 -9.40 4.03
N LYS A 18 -1.00 -8.54 3.87
CA LYS A 18 -1.72 -8.38 2.61
C LYS A 18 -0.85 -7.69 1.56
N VAL A 19 -0.97 -8.18 0.32
CA VAL A 19 -0.35 -7.55 -0.84
C VAL A 19 -1.29 -6.51 -1.41
N MET A 20 -0.77 -5.31 -1.61
CA MET A 20 -1.51 -4.12 -2.02
C MET A 20 -0.74 -3.41 -3.15
N GLU A 21 -1.43 -2.57 -3.91
CA GLU A 21 -0.85 -1.77 -4.98
C GLU A 21 -0.80 -0.29 -4.56
N VAL A 22 0.32 0.36 -4.78
CA VAL A 22 0.50 1.78 -4.45
C VAL A 22 -0.20 2.67 -5.48
N LEU A 23 -1.12 3.52 -5.02
CA LEU A 23 -1.80 4.52 -5.85
C LEU A 23 -1.06 5.85 -5.90
N LYS A 24 -0.72 6.40 -4.73
CA LYS A 24 -0.02 7.68 -4.64
C LYS A 24 0.67 7.86 -3.29
N TYR A 25 1.66 8.74 -3.30
CA TYR A 25 2.30 9.26 -2.11
C TYR A 25 1.59 10.52 -1.64
N LEU A 26 1.29 10.56 -0.35
CA LEU A 26 0.74 11.70 0.35
C LEU A 26 1.85 12.36 1.19
N LYS A 27 1.54 13.53 1.76
CA LYS A 27 2.44 14.18 2.72
C LYS A 27 2.63 13.30 3.96
N SER A 28 3.71 13.55 4.70
CA SER A 28 4.03 12.85 5.97
C SER A 28 4.27 11.34 5.82
N ASN A 29 4.90 10.91 4.72
CA ASN A 29 5.24 9.51 4.45
C ASN A 29 4.02 8.57 4.47
N LEU A 30 2.85 9.08 4.10
CA LEU A 30 1.65 8.27 3.92
C LEU A 30 1.58 7.80 2.46
N VAL A 31 1.22 6.53 2.30
CA VAL A 31 1.06 5.88 1.00
C VAL A 31 -0.39 5.43 0.90
N GLU A 32 -1.06 5.92 -0.14
CA GLU A 32 -2.38 5.43 -0.48
C GLU A 32 -2.22 4.15 -1.30
N VAL A 33 -2.83 3.08 -0.82
CA VAL A 33 -2.75 1.74 -1.38
C VAL A 33 -4.14 1.21 -1.65
N ARG A 34 -4.25 0.31 -2.63
CA ARG A 34 -5.47 -0.46 -2.89
C ARG A 34 -5.21 -1.95 -2.82
N TRP A 35 -6.20 -2.71 -2.40
CA TRP A 35 -6.20 -4.16 -2.56
C TRP A 35 -7.61 -4.65 -2.88
N PHE A 36 -7.67 -5.85 -3.43
CA PHE A 36 -8.93 -6.52 -3.63
C PHE A 36 -9.27 -7.32 -2.37
N ASP A 37 -10.38 -6.97 -1.72
CA ASP A 37 -10.88 -7.71 -0.57
C ASP A 37 -11.66 -8.93 -1.07
N LEU A 38 -11.12 -10.13 -0.83
CA LEU A 38 -11.72 -11.37 -1.28
C LEU A 38 -13.05 -11.69 -0.58
N GLN A 39 -13.24 -11.20 0.65
CA GLN A 39 -14.47 -11.45 1.41
C GLN A 39 -15.60 -10.55 0.91
N ALA A 40 -15.32 -9.26 0.78
CA ALA A 40 -16.29 -8.27 0.33
C ALA A 40 -16.42 -8.21 -1.21
N LYS A 41 -15.52 -8.88 -1.95
CA LYS A 41 -15.44 -8.88 -3.43
C LYS A 41 -15.36 -7.46 -4.01
N GLU A 42 -14.69 -6.56 -3.31
CA GLU A 42 -14.57 -5.14 -3.69
C GLU A 42 -13.13 -4.66 -3.60
N VAL A 43 -12.81 -3.58 -4.33
CA VAL A 43 -11.51 -2.91 -4.21
C VAL A 43 -11.59 -1.93 -3.05
N ARG A 44 -10.74 -2.13 -2.04
CA ARG A 44 -10.59 -1.21 -0.91
C ARG A 44 -9.36 -0.35 -1.08
N THR A 45 -9.47 0.91 -0.66
CA THR A 45 -8.35 1.85 -0.59
C THR A 45 -8.08 2.21 0.87
N ASN A 46 -6.81 2.36 1.22
CA ASN A 46 -6.43 2.80 2.56
C ASN A 46 -5.15 3.64 2.53
N LYS A 47 -4.92 4.40 3.58
CA LYS A 47 -3.72 5.24 3.76
C LYS A 47 -2.86 4.64 4.85
N ILE A 48 -1.71 4.11 4.46
CA ILE A 48 -0.79 3.42 5.36
C ILE A 48 0.53 4.19 5.39
N LYS A 49 1.15 4.28 6.57
CA LYS A 49 2.49 4.87 6.66
C LYS A 49 3.52 3.98 5.96
N GLU A 50 4.46 4.61 5.27
CA GLU A 50 5.48 3.97 4.44
C GLU A 50 6.33 2.95 5.24
N ASP A 51 6.59 3.21 6.53
CA ASP A 51 7.34 2.34 7.45
C ASP A 51 6.67 0.98 7.69
N LYS A 52 5.33 0.93 7.62
CA LYS A 52 4.51 -0.27 7.77
C LYS A 52 4.36 -1.06 6.47
N LEU A 53 4.99 -0.62 5.38
CA LEU A 53 4.98 -1.30 4.09
C LEU A 53 6.36 -1.90 3.79
N SER A 54 6.37 -2.93 2.96
CA SER A 54 7.57 -3.57 2.42
C SER A 54 7.37 -3.84 0.94
N LYS A 55 8.45 -3.94 0.15
CA LYS A 55 8.32 -4.36 -1.24
C LYS A 55 7.83 -5.80 -1.27
N ALA A 56 6.78 -6.06 -2.05
CA ALA A 56 6.42 -7.43 -2.37
C ALA A 56 7.40 -7.89 -3.45
N ALA A 57 8.23 -8.89 -3.13
CA ALA A 57 9.10 -9.56 -4.10
C ALA A 57 8.28 -10.34 -5.12
#